data_AF-A0A502G286-F1
#
_entry.id   AF-A0A502G286-F1
#
_cell.length_a   1.000
_cell.length_b   1.000
_cell.length_c   1.000
_cell.angle_alpha   90.00
_cell.angle_beta   90.00
_cell.angle_gamma   90.00
#
_symmetry.space_group_name_H-M   'P 1'
#
loop_
_entity.id
_entity.type
_entity.pdbx_description
1 polymer ?
#
loop_
_entity_poly.entity_id
_entity_poly.type
_entity_poly.pdbx_seq_one_letter_code
_entity_poly.pdbx_strand_id
1 'polypeptide(L)'
;MLELAQAWSDHAFLLETCCLTAHEEVCAGMAEDPAWARDLLRHLGAEVLLGHGLRRVADTGCGQLLLDWNPEIRPVSFARAADFVRRHHTHNAAPTAWRYGAAITNGATLLGVLYGVTLSNPFSKGDRPLSMSL
;
A
#
# COMPACT_ATOMS: atom_id res chain seq x y z
N MET A 1 -13.32 -8.32 24.02
CA MET A 1 -12.43 -9.11 23.14
C MET A 1 -12.32 -8.35 21.83
N LEU A 2 -11.11 -8.10 21.35
CA LEU A 2 -10.82 -7.39 20.09
C LEU A 2 -9.63 -8.09 19.46
N GLU A 3 -9.80 -8.63 18.25
CA GLU A 3 -8.77 -9.37 17.54
C GLU A 3 -8.74 -9.02 16.05
N LEU A 4 -7.56 -9.12 15.44
CA LEU A 4 -7.40 -9.01 13.99
C LEU A 4 -7.58 -10.41 13.37
N ALA A 5 -8.82 -10.72 12.97
CA ALA A 5 -9.19 -12.07 12.56
C ALA A 5 -8.64 -12.46 11.19
N GLN A 6 -8.70 -11.54 10.22
CA GLN A 6 -8.19 -11.75 8.85
C GLN A 6 -7.62 -10.46 8.28
N ALA A 7 -6.66 -10.60 7.39
CA ALA A 7 -6.17 -9.51 6.55
C ALA A 7 -5.88 -10.03 5.15
N TRP A 8 -6.22 -9.22 4.14
CA TRP A 8 -6.18 -9.61 2.75
C TRP A 8 -5.15 -8.80 1.96
N SER A 9 -4.78 -9.33 0.79
CA SER A 9 -3.74 -8.74 -0.08
C SER A 9 -4.12 -7.38 -0.68
N ASP A 10 -5.39 -6.98 -0.61
CA ASP A 10 -5.91 -5.70 -1.07
C ASP A 10 -5.95 -4.62 0.02
N HIS A 11 -5.26 -4.86 1.15
CA HIS A 11 -5.22 -3.98 2.33
C HIS A 11 -6.51 -3.95 3.15
N ALA A 12 -7.51 -4.78 2.82
CA ALA A 12 -8.66 -4.98 3.69
C ALA A 12 -8.29 -5.86 4.89
N PHE A 13 -9.00 -5.69 5.99
CA PHE A 13 -8.88 -6.54 7.18
C PHE A 13 -10.19 -6.63 7.94
N LEU A 14 -10.31 -7.65 8.78
CA LEU A 14 -11.47 -7.93 9.62
C LEU A 14 -11.07 -7.83 11.09
N LEU A 15 -11.79 -6.98 11.83
CA LEU A 15 -11.72 -6.94 13.28
C LEU A 15 -12.86 -7.76 13.87
N GLU A 16 -12.52 -8.72 14.71
CA GLU A 16 -13.49 -9.45 15.53
C GLU A 16 -13.61 -8.75 16.88
N THR A 17 -14.86 -8.48 17.30
CA THR A 17 -15.16 -7.82 18.56
C THR A 17 -16.24 -8.58 19.31
N CYS A 18 -16.31 -8.40 20.63
CA CYS A 18 -17.31 -9.07 21.45
C CYS A 18 -18.75 -8.57 21.23
N CYS A 19 -18.94 -7.39 20.64
CA CYS A 19 -20.26 -6.82 20.33
C CYS A 19 -20.17 -5.69 19.30
N LEU A 20 -21.30 -5.34 18.69
CA LEU A 20 -21.37 -4.25 17.71
C LEU A 20 -20.93 -2.90 18.28
N THR A 21 -21.29 -2.58 19.53
CA THR A 21 -20.87 -1.32 20.16
C THR A 21 -19.34 -1.20 20.24
N ALA A 22 -18.65 -2.27 20.63
CA ALA A 22 -17.19 -2.28 20.65
C ALA A 22 -16.58 -2.15 19.25
N HIS A 23 -17.22 -2.74 18.24
CA HIS A 23 -16.82 -2.56 16.84
C HIS A 23 -16.95 -1.10 16.40
N GLU A 24 -18.08 -0.47 16.68
CA GLU A 24 -18.34 0.93 16.31
C GLU A 24 -17.38 1.89 17.01
N GLU A 25 -17.11 1.69 18.30
CA GLU A 25 -16.14 2.47 19.08
C GLU A 25 -14.72 2.37 18.50
N VAL A 26 -14.27 1.15 18.17
CA VAL A 26 -12.95 0.94 17.57
C VAL A 26 -12.87 1.57 16.19
N CYS A 27 -13.89 1.40 15.34
CA CYS A 27 -13.93 2.01 14.02
C CYS A 27 -13.91 3.55 14.09
N ALA A 28 -14.68 4.14 15.01
CA ALA A 28 -14.68 5.58 15.25
C ALA A 28 -13.31 6.08 15.73
N GLY A 29 -12.70 5.39 16.69
CA GLY A 29 -11.36 5.72 17.17
C GLY A 29 -10.29 5.61 16.08
N MET A 30 -10.39 4.60 15.20
CA MET A 30 -9.45 4.42 14.09
C MET A 30 -9.57 5.51 13.04
N ALA A 31 -10.78 6.04 12.82
CA ALA A 31 -11.04 7.15 11.91
C ALA A 31 -10.56 8.50 12.50
N GLU A 32 -10.70 8.70 13.81
CA GLU A 32 -10.31 9.94 14.48
C GLU A 32 -8.79 10.08 14.65
N ASP A 33 -8.11 9.01 15.05
CA ASP A 33 -6.66 9.02 15.30
C ASP A 33 -5.94 7.90 14.52
N PRO A 34 -5.38 8.24 13.34
CA PRO A 34 -4.60 7.29 12.54
C PRO A 34 -3.31 6.78 13.20
N ALA A 35 -2.75 7.51 14.16
CA ALA A 35 -1.56 7.08 14.90
C ALA A 35 -1.94 6.03 15.95
N TRP A 36 -3.04 6.26 16.68
CA TRP A 36 -3.64 5.25 17.55
C TRP A 36 -4.04 4.00 16.77
N ALA A 37 -4.70 4.17 15.62
CA ALA A 37 -5.10 3.05 14.75
C ALA A 37 -3.92 2.16 14.35
N ARG A 38 -2.79 2.79 13.99
CA ARG A 38 -1.54 2.08 13.68
C ARG A 38 -1.04 1.27 14.88
N ASP A 39 -0.98 1.89 16.05
CA ASP A 39 -0.42 1.25 17.24
C ASP A 39 -1.32 0.12 17.75
N LEU A 40 -2.64 0.27 17.65
CA LEU A 40 -3.62 -0.79 17.87
C LEU A 40 -3.38 -1.97 16.90
N LEU A 41 -3.33 -1.73 15.59
CA LEU A 41 -3.15 -2.80 14.61
C LEU A 41 -1.82 -3.54 14.78
N ARG A 42 -0.75 -2.83 15.16
CA ARG A 42 0.52 -3.45 15.53
C ARG A 42 0.37 -4.36 16.75
N HIS A 43 -0.32 -3.88 17.79
CA HIS A 43 -0.58 -4.67 19.00
C HIS A 43 -1.40 -5.93 18.69
N LEU A 44 -2.36 -5.83 17.76
CA LEU A 44 -3.17 -6.96 17.28
C LEU A 44 -2.41 -7.90 16.32
N GLY A 45 -1.13 -7.64 16.03
CA GLY A 45 -0.28 -8.55 15.25
C GLY A 45 -0.31 -8.34 13.73
N ALA A 46 -0.78 -7.19 13.23
CA ALA A 46 -0.85 -6.92 11.78
C ALA A 46 0.49 -7.13 11.06
N GLU A 47 1.60 -6.73 11.66
CA GLU A 47 2.93 -6.87 11.06
C GLU A 47 3.39 -8.35 10.98
N VAL A 48 2.96 -9.18 11.93
CA VAL A 48 3.24 -10.63 11.94
C VAL A 48 2.39 -11.33 10.89
N LEU A 49 1.10 -11.00 10.80
CA LEU A 49 0.17 -11.61 9.86
C LEU A 49 0.49 -11.25 8.41
N LEU A 50 0.94 -10.02 8.15
CA LEU A 50 1.14 -9.51 6.79
C LEU A 50 2.61 -9.40 6.37
N GLY A 51 3.56 -9.62 7.29
CA GLY A 51 4.99 -9.65 6.98
C GLY A 51 5.59 -8.30 6.59
N HIS A 52 4.92 -7.19 6.92
CA HIS A 52 5.34 -5.84 6.57
C HIS A 52 5.24 -4.90 7.79
N GLY A 53 6.19 -3.97 7.91
CA GLY A 53 6.15 -2.95 8.96
C GLY A 53 5.08 -1.90 8.66
N LEU A 54 4.11 -1.72 9.55
CA LEU A 54 3.02 -0.77 9.37
C LEU A 54 3.55 0.65 9.64
N ARG A 55 3.64 1.50 8.62
CA ARG A 55 4.11 2.88 8.79
C ARG A 55 3.01 3.78 9.33
N ARG A 56 1.83 3.70 8.72
CA ARG A 56 0.63 4.47 9.10
C ARG A 56 -0.65 3.75 8.64
N VAL A 57 -1.77 4.16 9.20
CA VAL A 57 -3.10 3.90 8.63
C VAL A 57 -3.53 5.19 7.94
N ALA A 58 -4.11 5.11 6.75
CA ALA A 58 -4.62 6.26 6.03
C ALA A 58 -6.10 6.10 5.75
N ASP A 59 -6.91 7.10 6.09
CA ASP A 59 -8.28 7.17 5.60
C ASP A 59 -8.27 7.60 4.13
N THR A 60 -8.97 6.84 3.28
CA THR A 60 -9.14 7.14 1.86
C THR A 60 -10.22 8.19 1.59
N GLY A 61 -10.98 8.59 2.61
CA GLY A 61 -12.14 9.48 2.47
C GLY A 61 -13.38 8.79 1.87
N CYS A 62 -13.27 7.50 1.55
CA CYS A 62 -14.32 6.69 0.94
C CYS A 62 -14.84 5.58 1.89
N GLY A 63 -14.62 5.74 3.20
CA GLY A 63 -15.00 4.73 4.21
C GLY A 63 -14.12 3.49 4.20
N GLN A 64 -12.92 3.56 3.61
CA GLN A 64 -11.92 2.50 3.63
C GLN A 64 -10.64 3.00 4.28
N LEU A 65 -10.09 2.19 5.19
CA LEU A 65 -8.77 2.41 5.75
C LEU A 65 -7.72 1.68 4.90
N LEU A 66 -6.69 2.41 4.48
CA LEU A 66 -5.54 1.89 3.77
C LEU A 66 -4.39 1.65 4.76
N LEU A 67 -3.86 0.42 4.75
CA LEU A 67 -2.64 0.08 5.49
C LEU A 67 -1.42 0.48 4.68
N ASP A 68 -0.65 1.45 5.18
CA ASP A 68 0.56 1.96 4.53
C ASP A 68 1.78 1.25 5.10
N TRP A 69 2.35 0.36 4.28
CA TRP A 69 3.52 -0.45 4.56
C TRP A 69 4.83 0.24 4.16
N ASN A 70 4.83 1.57 4.09
CA ASN A 70 5.90 2.38 3.49
C ASN A 70 6.11 2.08 2.00
N PRO A 71 5.29 2.66 1.09
CA PRO A 71 5.41 2.44 -0.35
C PRO A 71 6.84 2.65 -0.88
N GLU A 72 7.27 1.71 -1.72
CA GLU A 72 8.60 1.69 -2.30
C GLU A 72 8.53 1.68 -3.83
N ILE A 73 9.55 2.25 -4.47
CA ILE A 73 9.77 2.08 -5.90
C ILE A 73 10.62 0.83 -6.10
N ARG A 74 10.11 -0.16 -6.84
CA ARG A 74 10.80 -1.42 -7.12
C ARG A 74 10.83 -1.72 -8.63
N PRO A 75 11.84 -2.47 -9.10
CA PRO A 75 11.82 -2.99 -10.47
C PRO A 75 10.58 -3.85 -10.72
N VAL A 76 10.03 -3.79 -11.94
CA VAL A 76 8.90 -4.62 -12.36
C VAL A 76 9.15 -5.19 -13.74
N SER A 77 8.75 -6.44 -13.98
CA SER A 77 8.83 -7.02 -15.32
C SER A 77 7.80 -6.38 -16.24
N PHE A 78 8.14 -6.28 -17.52
CA PHE A 78 7.21 -5.80 -18.54
C PHE A 78 5.87 -6.54 -18.50
N ALA A 79 5.90 -7.88 -18.41
CA ALA A 79 4.70 -8.71 -18.38
C ALA A 79 3.78 -8.37 -17.20
N ARG A 80 4.34 -8.20 -15.99
CA ARG A 80 3.57 -7.86 -14.79
C ARG A 80 3.01 -6.43 -14.86
N ALA A 81 3.77 -5.49 -15.41
CA ALA A 81 3.31 -4.12 -15.58
C ALA A 81 2.20 -4.02 -16.65
N ALA A 82 2.36 -4.70 -17.79
CA ALA A 82 1.36 -4.73 -18.84
C ALA A 82 0.05 -5.40 -18.37
N ASP A 83 0.13 -6.46 -17.55
CA ASP A 83 -1.04 -7.07 -16.91
C ASP A 83 -1.74 -6.09 -15.96
N PHE A 84 -0.97 -5.40 -15.10
CA PHE A 84 -1.52 -4.40 -14.19
C PHE A 84 -2.26 -3.29 -14.95
N VAL A 85 -1.66 -2.71 -15.99
CA VAL A 85 -2.31 -1.67 -16.81
C VAL A 85 -3.57 -2.22 -17.47
N ARG A 86 -3.53 -3.43 -18.03
CA ARG A 86 -4.71 -4.04 -18.66
C ARG A 86 -5.90 -4.19 -17.72
N ARG A 87 -5.64 -4.50 -16.45
CA ARG A 87 -6.70 -4.65 -15.43
C ARG A 87 -7.28 -3.32 -14.95
N HIS A 88 -6.49 -2.25 -14.92
CA HIS A 88 -6.88 -0.98 -14.29
C HIS A 88 -7.13 0.16 -15.29
N HIS A 89 -6.62 0.06 -16.51
CA HIS A 89 -6.80 1.03 -17.58
C HIS A 89 -7.98 0.60 -18.46
N THR A 90 -9.18 0.61 -17.89
CA THR A 90 -10.42 0.14 -18.53
C THR A 90 -10.91 1.04 -19.66
N HIS A 91 -10.44 2.29 -19.70
CA HIS A 91 -10.91 3.27 -20.67
C HIS A 91 -10.17 3.22 -22.02
N ASN A 92 -8.99 2.59 -22.11
CA ASN A 92 -8.21 2.50 -23.35
C ASN A 92 -7.30 1.26 -23.34
N ALA A 93 -6.98 0.72 -24.52
CA ALA A 93 -5.95 -0.33 -24.60
C ALA A 93 -4.60 0.20 -24.08
N ALA A 94 -3.90 -0.62 -23.28
CA ALA A 94 -2.55 -0.31 -22.84
C ALA A 94 -1.63 -0.11 -24.07
N PRO A 95 -0.97 1.04 -24.24
CA PRO A 95 -0.14 1.27 -25.42
C PRO A 95 1.02 0.28 -25.46
N THR A 96 1.18 -0.43 -26.58
CA THR A 96 2.21 -1.45 -26.78
C THR A 96 3.63 -0.90 -26.77
N ALA A 97 3.79 0.42 -26.98
CA ALA A 97 5.09 1.10 -26.99
C ALA A 97 5.55 1.60 -25.62
N TRP A 98 4.76 1.42 -24.54
CA TRP A 98 5.17 1.86 -23.21
C TRP A 98 6.36 1.07 -22.69
N ARG A 99 7.41 1.79 -22.27
CA ARG A 99 8.54 1.21 -21.56
C ARG A 99 8.21 1.21 -20.07
N TYR A 100 8.01 0.01 -19.53
CA TYR A 100 7.93 -0.22 -18.08
C TYR A 100 9.29 -0.62 -17.55
N GLY A 101 9.60 -0.19 -16.33
CA GLY A 101 10.83 -0.59 -15.64
C GLY A 101 10.77 -0.45 -14.12
N ALA A 102 9.80 0.31 -13.61
CA ALA A 102 9.60 0.50 -12.18
C ALA A 102 8.11 0.50 -11.83
N ALA A 103 7.84 0.17 -10.58
CA ALA A 103 6.52 0.09 -9.99
C ALA A 103 6.53 0.72 -8.60
N ILE A 104 5.36 1.19 -8.17
CA ILE A 104 5.11 1.58 -6.78
C ILE A 104 4.47 0.38 -6.09
N THR A 105 5.10 -0.12 -5.04
CA THR A 105 4.62 -1.26 -4.25
C THR A 105 4.37 -0.84 -2.82
N ASN A 106 3.29 -1.32 -2.22
CA ASN A 106 2.97 -1.15 -0.80
C ASN A 106 2.91 -2.54 -0.16
N GLY A 107 3.99 -2.97 0.48
CA GLY A 107 4.16 -4.37 0.87
C GLY A 107 4.19 -5.28 -0.37
N ALA A 108 3.38 -6.34 -0.36
CA ALA A 108 3.22 -7.26 -1.49
C ALA A 108 2.39 -6.67 -2.65
N THR A 109 1.66 -5.58 -2.40
CA THR A 109 0.67 -5.04 -3.33
C THR A 109 1.31 -4.10 -4.33
N LEU A 110 1.00 -4.30 -5.62
CA LEU A 110 1.38 -3.38 -6.69
C LEU A 110 0.33 -2.26 -6.79
N LEU A 111 0.70 -1.03 -6.44
CA LEU A 111 -0.21 0.13 -6.47
C LEU A 111 -0.21 0.84 -7.82
N GLY A 112 0.90 0.77 -8.56
CA GLY A 112 1.03 1.47 -9.83
C GLY A 112 2.30 1.11 -10.58
N VAL A 113 2.33 1.45 -11.86
CA VAL A 113 3.50 1.27 -12.74
C VAL A 113 3.96 2.64 -13.25
N LEU A 114 5.28 2.82 -13.35
CA LEU A 114 5.89 4.01 -13.91
C LEU A 114 6.21 3.74 -15.38
N TYR A 115 5.79 4.63 -16.27
CA TYR A 115 6.12 4.60 -17.70
C TYR A 115 7.25 5.59 -18.00
N GLY A 116 8.10 5.27 -18.97
CA GLY A 116 9.16 6.17 -19.44
C GLY A 116 10.37 6.32 -18.50
N VAL A 117 10.31 5.73 -17.30
CA VAL A 117 11.43 5.68 -16.35
C VAL A 117 11.99 4.25 -16.33
N THR A 118 13.19 4.09 -16.86
CA THR A 118 14.00 2.88 -16.62
C THR A 118 14.97 3.25 -15.52
N LEU A 119 14.90 2.61 -14.35
CA LEU A 119 15.90 2.80 -13.31
C LEU A 119 17.19 2.18 -13.80
N SER A 120 18.09 2.99 -14.36
CA SER A 120 19.38 2.55 -14.88
C SER A 120 20.41 2.21 -13.78
N ASN A 121 20.03 2.25 -12.50
CA ASN A 121 20.83 1.74 -11.38
C ASN A 121 19.94 1.53 -10.14
N PRO A 122 20.20 0.54 -9.26
CA PRO A 122 19.48 0.42 -8.00
C PRO A 122 19.79 1.66 -7.15
N PHE A 123 18.74 2.33 -6.66
CA PHE A 123 18.87 3.42 -5.70
C PHE A 123 19.69 2.94 -4.51
N SER A 124 20.97 3.28 -4.51
CA SER A 124 21.87 3.04 -3.40
C SER A 124 21.44 4.01 -2.30
N LYS A 125 21.07 3.45 -1.16
CA LYS A 125 20.68 4.21 0.03
C LYS A 125 21.91 4.99 0.52
N GLY A 126 22.09 6.23 0.06
CA GLY A 126 23.18 7.09 0.48
C GLY A 126 23.63 8.10 -0.58
N ASP A 127 23.64 9.37 -0.17
CA ASP A 127 24.41 10.49 -0.69
C ASP A 127 23.91 11.38 -1.85
N ARG A 128 23.49 12.57 -1.38
CA ARG A 128 23.55 13.94 -1.95
C ARG A 128 22.42 14.44 -2.86
N PRO A 129 21.98 15.70 -2.65
CA PRO A 129 20.88 16.30 -3.40
C PRO A 129 21.28 16.51 -4.86
N LEU A 130 20.45 16.03 -5.78
CA LEU A 130 20.59 16.26 -7.21
C LEU A 130 20.39 17.76 -7.49
N SER A 131 21.45 18.44 -7.94
CA SER A 131 21.30 19.77 -8.53
C SER A 131 20.71 19.61 -9.93
N MET A 132 19.52 20.19 -10.15
CA MET A 132 18.99 20.40 -11.49
C MET A 132 19.76 21.55 -12.16
N SER A 133 20.37 21.28 -13.30
CA SER A 133 20.75 22.32 -14.25
C SER A 133 19.62 22.47 -15.27
N LEU A 134 19.26 23.74 -15.52
CA LEU A 134 18.14 24.23 -16.33
C LEU A 134 18.08 23.66 -17.76
#